data_AF-A0A6L3A7H9-F1
#
_entry.id   AF-A0A6L3A7H9-F1
#
_cell.length_a   1.000
_cell.length_b   1.000
_cell.length_c   1.000
_cell.angle_alpha   90.00
_cell.angle_beta   90.00
_cell.angle_gamma   90.00
#
_symmetry.space_group_name_H-M   'P 1'
#
loop_
_entity.id
_entity.type
_entity.pdbx_description
1 polymer ?
#
loop_
_entity_poly.entity_id
_entity_poly.type
_entity_poly.pdbx_seq_one_letter_code
_entity_poly.pdbx_strand_id
1 'polypeptide(L)'
;MGSTRWFFGPSYCSGGAVNDLVTPIAGAQSTHTNFAWYWTCGDAQTERCVIVVVTGEDFSEACQGFRTAYPGVAYDFGELACNPGSYYYSNVDLTESGLFYTMPLDGAGWYQVQYFRSAEGELATCAQPMLWGTSAHRPGAQGPTQYDDDNPRDGIFQAPQECYAYAFGLCPDPLGAMHSFGDGGNDCTLPPEIPCDDVKKFKANCRQDSGKLKILVVMTDERHDGEIVSVAAGPYWLDLLVRGQRVKYIDTGWIGEPQITLIRPEECFAPKDVVCKADAGKKKCSHEITGLAVANNCDDGAAGGCPDRRGDVICPETGKACDGDGDCTGRVDVAIACSNDTSTPKKKFCKYPSKRLACDCD
;
A
#
# COMPACT_ATOMS: atom_id res chain seq x y z
N MET A 1 -1.44 5.91 10.59
CA MET A 1 -0.92 5.47 9.27
C MET A 1 -0.65 3.96 9.29
N GLY A 2 -0.89 3.23 8.19
CA GLY A 2 -0.77 1.76 8.13
C GLY A 2 0.67 1.22 8.29
N SER A 3 0.80 -0.11 8.52
CA SER A 3 2.09 -0.79 8.73
C SER A 3 2.88 -1.06 7.44
N THR A 4 2.22 -1.08 6.28
CA THR A 4 2.87 -1.21 4.97
C THR A 4 3.28 0.17 4.44
N ARG A 5 4.55 0.31 4.07
CA ARG A 5 5.14 1.53 3.54
C ARG A 5 5.97 1.17 2.31
N TRP A 6 5.69 1.84 1.20
CA TRP A 6 6.41 1.65 -0.06
C TRP A 6 7.00 2.99 -0.51
N PHE A 7 8.02 2.94 -1.36
CA PHE A 7 8.58 4.12 -2.05
C PHE A 7 9.42 3.59 -3.21
N PHE A 8 9.75 4.42 -4.20
CA PHE A 8 10.43 3.99 -5.43
C PHE A 8 11.96 3.88 -5.30
N GLY A 9 12.47 3.97 -4.07
CA GLY A 9 13.90 3.95 -3.79
C GLY A 9 14.53 5.36 -3.77
N PRO A 10 15.80 5.46 -3.32
CA PRO A 10 16.45 6.74 -3.02
C PRO A 10 16.78 7.58 -4.26
N SER A 11 16.74 6.99 -5.46
CA SER A 11 17.04 7.67 -6.73
C SER A 11 15.81 8.28 -7.39
N TYR A 12 14.59 7.91 -6.95
CA TYR A 12 13.37 8.50 -7.48
C TYR A 12 13.13 9.85 -6.81
N CYS A 13 12.80 10.85 -7.63
CA CYS A 13 12.56 12.21 -7.19
C CYS A 13 11.30 12.74 -7.87
N SER A 14 10.39 13.24 -7.05
CA SER A 14 9.15 13.89 -7.47
C SER A 14 9.06 15.24 -6.73
N GLY A 15 8.71 16.31 -7.44
CA GLY A 15 8.51 17.63 -6.84
C GLY A 15 7.19 17.73 -6.06
N GLY A 16 6.29 16.78 -6.28
CA GLY A 16 5.01 16.67 -5.62
C GLY A 16 4.16 15.54 -6.18
N ALA A 17 3.05 15.26 -5.52
CA ALA A 17 2.07 14.29 -5.99
C ALA A 17 0.66 14.86 -5.87
N VAL A 18 -0.23 14.44 -6.77
CA VAL A 18 -1.68 14.68 -6.68
C VAL A 18 -2.40 13.36 -6.71
N ASN A 19 -3.27 13.13 -5.73
CA ASN A 19 -4.05 11.91 -5.66
C ASN A 19 -5.52 12.24 -5.35
N ASP A 20 -6.42 11.32 -5.65
CA ASP A 20 -7.83 11.50 -5.32
C ASP A 20 -8.05 11.53 -3.81
N LEU A 21 -9.14 12.16 -3.40
CA LEU A 21 -9.53 12.35 -2.01
C LEU A 21 -11.00 11.99 -1.87
N VAL A 22 -11.28 10.85 -1.25
CA VAL A 22 -12.64 10.51 -0.80
C VAL A 22 -12.73 10.80 0.70
N THR A 23 -13.81 11.43 1.13
CA THR A 23 -13.97 11.84 2.53
C THR A 23 -15.40 11.65 3.03
N PRO A 24 -15.59 11.12 4.27
CA PRO A 24 -16.92 10.99 4.86
C PRO A 24 -17.49 12.31 5.40
N ILE A 25 -16.68 13.37 5.42
CA ILE A 25 -17.02 14.69 5.98
C ILE A 25 -17.10 15.74 4.87
N ALA A 26 -17.90 15.46 3.84
CA ALA A 26 -18.05 16.32 2.67
C ALA A 26 -18.35 17.79 3.04
N GLY A 27 -17.59 18.72 2.45
CA GLY A 27 -17.67 20.16 2.70
C GLY A 27 -17.25 20.62 4.10
N ALA A 28 -16.85 19.71 4.99
CA ALA A 28 -16.39 20.06 6.33
C ALA A 28 -14.97 20.60 6.32
N GLN A 29 -14.55 21.13 7.47
CA GLN A 29 -13.16 21.48 7.72
C GLN A 29 -12.43 20.27 8.30
N SER A 30 -11.21 20.04 7.82
CA SER A 30 -10.26 19.12 8.44
C SER A 30 -9.13 19.93 9.07
N THR A 31 -8.93 19.77 10.37
CA THR A 31 -7.82 20.42 11.10
C THR A 31 -6.69 19.46 11.40
N HIS A 32 -6.80 18.18 11.03
CA HIS A 32 -5.77 17.18 11.26
C HIS A 32 -5.21 16.68 9.94
N THR A 33 -3.89 16.58 9.81
CA THR A 33 -3.29 15.86 8.68
C THR A 33 -2.14 14.99 9.13
N ASN A 34 -1.95 13.86 8.44
CA ASN A 34 -0.76 13.04 8.57
C ASN A 34 -0.18 12.78 7.20
N PHE A 35 1.14 12.88 7.10
CA PHE A 35 1.84 12.53 5.87
C PHE A 35 3.25 12.01 6.14
N ALA A 36 3.77 11.22 5.21
CA ALA A 36 5.12 10.71 5.24
C ALA A 36 5.79 10.85 3.88
N TRP A 37 7.09 11.14 3.89
CA TRP A 37 7.87 11.39 2.69
C TRP A 37 9.30 10.89 2.86
N TYR A 38 9.97 10.68 1.74
CA TYR A 38 11.41 10.50 1.67
C TYR A 38 12.05 11.80 1.19
N TRP A 39 13.18 12.17 1.79
CA TRP A 39 13.83 13.46 1.58
C TRP A 39 15.34 13.30 1.32
N THR A 40 15.86 13.86 0.23
CA THR A 40 17.28 13.82 -0.12
C THR A 40 17.74 15.07 -0.89
N CYS A 41 18.99 15.47 -0.77
CA CYS A 41 19.50 16.76 -1.28
C CYS A 41 20.82 16.65 -2.05
N GLY A 42 21.07 15.49 -2.66
CA GLY A 42 22.32 15.22 -3.38
C GLY A 42 23.53 15.27 -2.45
N ASP A 43 24.47 16.17 -2.74
CA ASP A 43 25.72 16.29 -1.98
C ASP A 43 25.59 17.15 -0.71
N ALA A 44 24.52 17.95 -0.57
CA ALA A 44 24.28 18.73 0.63
C ALA A 44 24.04 17.83 1.85
N GLN A 45 24.25 18.35 3.06
CA GLN A 45 24.00 17.58 4.31
C GLN A 45 22.60 17.85 4.86
N THR A 46 22.13 19.09 4.71
CA THR A 46 20.78 19.52 5.08
C THR A 46 20.17 20.36 3.96
N GLU A 47 18.85 20.40 3.93
CA GLU A 47 18.05 21.28 3.08
C GLU A 47 16.78 21.65 3.87
N ARG A 48 16.37 22.92 3.81
CA ARG A 48 15.09 23.35 4.39
C ARG A 48 13.95 22.56 3.76
N CYS A 49 12.97 22.14 4.54
CA CYS A 49 11.83 21.38 4.06
C CYS A 49 10.55 22.18 4.30
N VAL A 50 9.94 22.64 3.21
CA VAL A 50 8.62 23.25 3.20
C VAL A 50 7.68 22.34 2.41
N ILE A 51 6.56 21.95 2.99
CA ILE A 51 5.55 21.08 2.36
C ILE A 51 4.26 21.87 2.23
N VAL A 52 3.80 22.06 0.99
CA VAL A 52 2.52 22.71 0.72
C VAL A 52 1.49 21.64 0.40
N VAL A 53 0.35 21.71 1.06
CA VAL A 53 -0.75 20.78 0.89
C VAL A 53 -1.99 21.56 0.49
N VAL A 54 -2.64 21.11 -0.58
CA VAL A 54 -3.86 21.71 -1.14
C VAL A 54 -4.90 20.62 -1.32
N THR A 55 -6.17 20.94 -1.13
CA THR A 55 -7.30 20.08 -1.49
C THR A 55 -8.11 20.73 -2.61
N GLY A 56 -8.94 19.98 -3.31
CA GLY A 56 -9.81 20.53 -4.36
C GLY A 56 -10.84 19.54 -4.89
N GLU A 57 -11.59 19.97 -5.89
CA GLU A 57 -12.69 19.22 -6.53
C GLU A 57 -12.29 18.64 -7.90
N ASP A 58 -13.17 17.84 -8.51
CA ASP A 58 -13.07 17.50 -9.94
C ASP A 58 -11.79 16.72 -10.31
N PHE A 59 -11.40 15.72 -9.52
CA PHE A 59 -10.30 14.83 -9.89
C PHE A 59 -10.70 13.88 -11.03
N SER A 60 -9.84 13.72 -12.04
CA SER A 60 -10.09 12.80 -13.15
C SER A 60 -9.24 11.55 -13.04
N GLU A 61 -9.87 10.41 -12.71
CA GLU A 61 -9.22 9.09 -12.82
C GLU A 61 -8.81 8.74 -14.26
N ALA A 62 -9.45 9.37 -15.25
CA ALA A 62 -9.15 9.21 -16.68
C ALA A 62 -7.95 10.08 -17.14
N CYS A 63 -7.15 10.57 -16.20
CA CYS A 63 -5.98 11.40 -16.47
C CYS A 63 -6.27 12.72 -17.22
N GLN A 64 -7.44 13.33 -17.01
CA GLN A 64 -7.80 14.61 -17.65
C GLN A 64 -7.40 15.85 -16.82
N GLY A 65 -6.76 15.63 -15.67
CA GLY A 65 -6.33 16.65 -14.73
C GLY A 65 -7.21 16.73 -13.49
N PHE A 66 -7.03 17.81 -12.75
CA PHE A 66 -7.75 18.15 -11.52
C PHE A 66 -7.99 19.67 -11.52
N ARG A 67 -9.06 20.13 -10.88
CA ARG A 67 -9.48 21.55 -10.94
C ARG A 67 -9.93 22.06 -9.57
N THR A 68 -10.31 23.34 -9.52
CA THR A 68 -11.03 23.90 -8.37
C THR A 68 -10.28 23.68 -7.05
N ALA A 69 -9.08 24.25 -6.96
CA ALA A 69 -8.27 24.20 -5.75
C ALA A 69 -8.87 25.07 -4.63
N TYR A 70 -8.85 24.55 -3.41
CA TYR A 70 -9.10 25.28 -2.18
C TYR A 70 -7.82 25.96 -1.67
N PRO A 71 -7.94 26.92 -0.73
CA PRO A 71 -6.77 27.38 0.02
C PRO A 71 -6.05 26.20 0.69
N GLY A 72 -4.73 26.18 0.57
CA GLY A 72 -3.86 25.17 1.17
C GLY A 72 -3.18 25.62 2.46
N VAL A 73 -2.38 24.72 3.02
CA VAL A 73 -1.54 24.96 4.20
C VAL A 73 -0.09 24.67 3.83
N ALA A 74 0.82 25.56 4.24
CA ALA A 74 2.26 25.36 4.11
C ALA A 74 2.87 25.00 5.46
N TYR A 75 3.61 23.90 5.51
CA TYR A 75 4.34 23.42 6.68
C TYR A 75 5.82 23.68 6.48
N ASP A 76 6.42 24.42 7.41
CA ASP A 76 7.87 24.65 7.42
C ASP A 76 8.52 23.83 8.53
N PHE A 77 9.26 22.80 8.14
CA PHE A 77 9.97 21.91 9.06
C PHE A 77 11.40 22.38 9.34
N GLY A 78 11.83 23.53 8.81
CA GLY A 78 13.19 24.01 8.90
C GLY A 78 14.17 23.12 8.15
N GLU A 79 15.45 23.16 8.52
CA GLU A 79 16.52 22.34 7.93
C GLU A 79 16.38 20.87 8.35
N LEU A 80 16.24 19.97 7.37
CA LEU A 80 16.22 18.53 7.58
C LEU A 80 17.49 17.87 7.06
N ALA A 81 17.96 16.83 7.73
CA ALA A 81 19.06 16.01 7.23
C ALA A 81 18.62 15.22 5.98
N CYS A 82 19.45 15.24 4.94
CA CYS A 82 19.07 14.75 3.62
C CYS A 82 20.18 13.99 2.87
N ASN A 83 21.28 13.64 3.55
CA ASN A 83 22.34 12.78 3.02
C ASN A 83 22.70 11.72 4.08
N PRO A 84 22.49 10.41 3.82
CA PRO A 84 22.21 9.77 2.52
C PRO A 84 20.73 9.79 2.08
N GLY A 85 19.92 10.70 2.63
CA GLY A 85 18.47 10.75 2.48
C GLY A 85 17.77 10.00 3.60
N SER A 86 16.55 10.41 3.95
CA SER A 86 15.87 9.90 5.14
C SER A 86 14.35 9.86 4.98
N TYR A 87 13.74 8.91 5.70
CA TYR A 87 12.30 8.82 5.86
C TYR A 87 11.85 9.78 6.95
N TYR A 88 10.85 10.60 6.65
CA TYR A 88 10.20 11.50 7.58
C TYR A 88 8.70 11.24 7.62
N TYR A 89 8.09 11.55 8.75
CA TYR A 89 6.65 11.57 8.89
C TYR A 89 6.24 12.70 9.84
N SER A 90 5.04 13.21 9.62
CA SER A 90 4.43 14.19 10.50
C SER A 90 2.97 13.86 10.76
N ASN A 91 2.52 14.27 11.92
CA ASN A 91 1.15 14.31 12.36
C ASN A 91 0.93 15.75 12.87
N VAL A 92 0.04 16.49 12.22
CA VAL A 92 -0.17 17.91 12.51
C VAL A 92 -1.62 18.15 12.85
N ASP A 93 -1.82 18.73 14.04
CA ASP A 93 -3.08 19.31 14.50
C ASP A 93 -3.06 20.83 14.28
N LEU A 94 -4.01 21.33 13.50
CA LEU A 94 -4.19 22.73 13.14
C LEU A 94 -5.23 23.43 14.01
N THR A 95 -5.87 22.75 14.96
CA THR A 95 -7.03 23.25 15.73
C THR A 95 -6.74 24.59 16.42
N GLU A 96 -5.52 24.78 16.94
CA GLU A 96 -5.11 26.04 17.61
C GLU A 96 -4.51 27.09 16.66
N SER A 97 -4.22 26.73 15.41
CA SER A 97 -3.59 27.62 14.43
C SER A 97 -4.59 28.54 13.72
N GLY A 98 -5.88 28.19 13.73
CA GLY A 98 -6.91 28.82 12.89
C GLY A 98 -6.83 28.42 11.41
N LEU A 99 -5.89 27.55 11.04
CA LEU A 99 -5.80 26.95 9.70
C LEU A 99 -6.62 25.66 9.64
N PHE A 100 -7.07 25.31 8.44
CA PHE A 100 -7.82 24.09 8.15
C PHE A 100 -7.78 23.79 6.66
N TYR A 101 -8.13 22.56 6.30
CA TYR A 101 -8.41 22.15 4.93
C TYR A 101 -9.91 22.15 4.69
N THR A 102 -10.33 22.64 3.52
CA THR A 102 -11.70 22.45 3.04
C THR A 102 -11.79 21.09 2.37
N MET A 103 -12.69 20.23 2.86
CA MET A 103 -12.97 18.94 2.25
C MET A 103 -13.89 19.09 1.02
N PRO A 104 -13.74 18.24 -0.02
CA PRO A 104 -14.61 18.23 -1.19
C PRO A 104 -16.11 18.24 -0.83
N LEU A 105 -16.91 19.07 -1.49
CA LEU A 105 -18.32 19.34 -1.17
C LEU A 105 -19.22 18.14 -1.42
N ASP A 106 -18.89 17.31 -2.41
CA ASP A 106 -19.60 16.07 -2.72
C ASP A 106 -18.96 14.84 -2.06
N GLY A 107 -17.88 15.04 -1.30
CA GLY A 107 -17.11 14.00 -0.65
C GLY A 107 -16.06 13.33 -1.53
N ALA A 108 -15.86 13.78 -2.78
CA ALA A 108 -14.89 13.25 -3.72
C ALA A 108 -14.13 14.37 -4.45
N GLY A 109 -12.82 14.41 -4.29
CA GLY A 109 -11.98 15.42 -4.92
C GLY A 109 -10.54 14.96 -5.01
N TRP A 110 -9.60 15.84 -4.72
CA TRP A 110 -8.17 15.53 -4.69
C TRP A 110 -7.45 16.27 -3.57
N TYR A 111 -6.22 15.83 -3.33
CA TYR A 111 -5.21 16.63 -2.66
C TYR A 111 -3.91 16.61 -3.44
N GLN A 112 -3.15 17.69 -3.29
CA GLN A 112 -1.80 17.85 -3.80
C GLN A 112 -0.86 18.05 -2.62
N VAL A 113 0.30 17.40 -2.70
CA VAL A 113 1.45 17.67 -1.83
C VAL A 113 2.59 18.14 -2.72
N GLN A 114 3.21 19.26 -2.39
CA GLN A 114 4.36 19.78 -3.12
C GLN A 114 5.49 20.13 -2.16
N TYR A 115 6.72 19.84 -2.58
CA TYR A 115 7.91 19.90 -1.76
C TYR A 115 8.81 21.05 -2.20
N PHE A 116 9.16 21.92 -1.26
CA PHE A 116 9.97 23.11 -1.47
C PHE A 116 11.16 23.14 -0.51
N ARG A 117 12.24 23.77 -0.95
CA ARG A 117 13.43 24.07 -0.14
C ARG A 117 13.52 25.52 0.33
N SER A 118 12.52 26.32 0.01
CA SER A 118 12.43 27.72 0.45
C SER A 118 10.97 28.13 0.62
N ALA A 119 10.74 29.15 1.45
CA ALA A 119 9.40 29.72 1.61
C ALA A 119 8.98 30.54 0.38
N GLU A 120 9.95 30.91 -0.46
CA GLU A 120 9.77 31.67 -1.69
C GLU A 120 9.33 30.79 -2.87
N GLY A 121 9.23 29.47 -2.68
CA GLY A 121 8.69 28.54 -3.68
C GLY A 121 9.76 27.86 -4.56
N GLU A 122 11.01 27.74 -4.09
CA GLU A 122 11.99 26.89 -4.77
C GLU A 122 11.70 25.42 -4.50
N LEU A 123 11.55 24.59 -5.54
CA LEU A 123 11.31 23.16 -5.38
C LEU A 123 12.46 22.46 -4.64
N ALA A 124 12.11 21.44 -3.87
CA ALA A 124 13.06 20.59 -3.17
C ALA A 124 14.08 19.95 -4.14
N THR A 125 15.31 19.73 -3.66
CA THR A 125 16.34 19.09 -4.50
C THR A 125 15.93 17.67 -4.87
N CYS A 126 15.32 16.92 -3.95
CA CYS A 126 14.63 15.66 -4.23
C CYS A 126 13.75 15.24 -3.03
N ALA A 127 12.49 14.98 -3.32
CA ALA A 127 11.55 14.40 -2.37
C ALA A 127 10.70 13.34 -3.09
N GLN A 128 9.94 12.56 -2.33
CA GLN A 128 8.82 11.78 -2.85
C GLN A 128 7.89 11.46 -1.68
N PRO A 129 6.57 11.37 -1.90
CA PRO A 129 5.70 10.81 -0.88
C PRO A 129 6.10 9.36 -0.61
N MET A 130 5.99 8.96 0.64
CA MET A 130 5.91 7.54 0.94
C MET A 130 4.55 7.05 0.44
N LEU A 131 4.45 5.76 0.12
CA LEU A 131 3.24 5.18 -0.43
C LEU A 131 2.63 4.20 0.56
N TRP A 132 1.30 4.17 0.58
CA TRP A 132 0.50 3.19 1.30
C TRP A 132 -0.60 2.66 0.41
N GLY A 133 -1.21 1.54 0.79
CA GLY A 133 -2.37 1.08 0.05
C GLY A 133 -3.66 1.73 0.57
N THR A 134 -4.52 2.01 -0.39
CA THR A 134 -5.62 2.96 -0.29
C THR A 134 -6.97 2.30 -0.60
N SER A 135 -7.00 0.97 -0.60
CA SER A 135 -8.19 0.20 -0.98
C SER A 135 -9.37 0.32 0.00
N ALA A 136 -10.55 -0.06 -0.52
CA ALA A 136 -11.92 0.13 0.00
C ALA A 136 -12.23 -0.33 1.44
N HIS A 137 -11.25 -0.80 2.22
CA HIS A 137 -11.42 -1.17 3.63
C HIS A 137 -10.88 -0.10 4.60
N ARG A 138 -10.52 1.07 4.09
CA ARG A 138 -10.12 2.23 4.91
C ARG A 138 -11.02 3.43 4.58
N PRO A 139 -11.40 4.24 5.59
CA PRO A 139 -11.92 5.58 5.33
C PRO A 139 -10.94 6.34 4.42
N GLY A 140 -11.45 6.93 3.34
CA GLY A 140 -10.63 7.57 2.30
C GLY A 140 -10.07 6.60 1.26
N ALA A 141 -10.93 5.75 0.70
CA ALA A 141 -10.57 4.91 -0.44
C ALA A 141 -10.11 5.77 -1.62
N GLN A 142 -9.06 5.33 -2.30
CA GLN A 142 -8.50 6.03 -3.46
C GLN A 142 -8.50 5.14 -4.69
N GLY A 143 -8.73 5.75 -5.85
CA GLY A 143 -8.54 5.14 -7.14
C GLY A 143 -7.07 4.76 -7.38
N PRO A 144 -6.79 4.04 -8.48
CA PRO A 144 -5.41 3.69 -8.84
C PRO A 144 -4.65 4.85 -9.48
N THR A 145 -5.27 5.99 -9.73
CA THR A 145 -4.68 7.07 -10.53
C THR A 145 -4.03 8.11 -9.63
N GLN A 146 -2.74 8.39 -9.82
CA GLN A 146 -2.00 9.45 -9.14
C GLN A 146 -1.16 10.22 -10.15
N TYR A 147 -0.95 11.51 -9.91
CA TYR A 147 -0.01 12.34 -10.65
C TYR A 147 1.28 12.53 -9.86
N ASP A 148 2.43 12.47 -10.54
CA ASP A 148 3.73 12.79 -9.95
C ASP A 148 4.47 13.82 -10.81
N ASP A 149 4.94 14.91 -10.18
CA ASP A 149 5.76 15.94 -10.84
C ASP A 149 7.20 15.43 -11.00
N ASP A 150 7.43 14.62 -12.04
CA ASP A 150 8.70 13.93 -12.30
C ASP A 150 9.18 13.98 -13.76
N ASN A 151 8.38 14.49 -14.72
CA ASN A 151 8.70 14.43 -16.15
C ASN A 151 8.17 15.64 -16.96
N PRO A 152 8.82 16.82 -16.86
CA PRO A 152 9.95 17.14 -15.98
C PRO A 152 9.47 17.64 -14.60
N ARG A 153 10.29 17.43 -13.57
CA ARG A 153 10.07 18.01 -12.25
C ARG A 153 10.21 19.55 -12.27
N ASP A 154 9.10 20.24 -12.50
CA ASP A 154 9.02 21.69 -12.65
C ASP A 154 7.91 22.33 -11.80
N GLY A 155 7.20 21.51 -11.02
CA GLY A 155 6.14 21.92 -10.12
C GLY A 155 4.78 22.03 -10.80
N ILE A 156 4.66 21.62 -12.07
CA ILE A 156 3.46 21.70 -12.89
C ILE A 156 3.08 20.29 -13.36
N PHE A 157 1.98 19.75 -12.81
CA PHE A 157 1.49 18.43 -13.20
C PHE A 157 0.92 18.42 -14.63
N GLN A 158 1.52 17.63 -15.52
CA GLN A 158 1.17 17.55 -16.93
C GLN A 158 0.32 16.32 -17.22
N ALA A 159 -0.97 16.54 -17.51
CA ALA A 159 -1.85 15.50 -18.00
C ALA A 159 -1.66 15.29 -19.53
N PRO A 160 -1.51 14.05 -20.02
CA PRO A 160 -1.49 12.77 -19.27
C PRO A 160 -0.08 12.26 -18.90
N GLN A 161 0.99 12.98 -19.22
CA GLN A 161 2.39 12.51 -19.15
C GLN A 161 2.85 12.09 -17.75
N GLU A 162 2.33 12.77 -16.74
CA GLU A 162 2.65 12.59 -15.33
C GLU A 162 1.56 11.87 -14.55
N CYS A 163 0.60 11.27 -15.26
CA CYS A 163 -0.51 10.52 -14.68
C CYS A 163 -0.24 9.01 -14.76
N TYR A 164 -0.15 8.36 -13.61
CA TYR A 164 0.27 6.97 -13.50
C TYR A 164 -0.78 6.12 -12.79
N ALA A 165 -0.83 4.84 -13.17
CA ALA A 165 -1.59 3.83 -12.46
C ALA A 165 -0.72 3.19 -11.36
N TYR A 166 -1.16 3.31 -10.12
CA TYR A 166 -0.54 2.78 -8.92
C TYR A 166 -1.10 1.42 -8.49
N ALA A 167 -1.74 0.71 -9.41
CA ALA A 167 -2.18 -0.67 -9.25
C ALA A 167 -1.03 -1.65 -9.57
N PHE A 168 -0.11 -1.82 -8.63
CA PHE A 168 1.09 -2.65 -8.80
C PHE A 168 0.85 -4.14 -8.50
N GLY A 169 -0.37 -4.52 -8.11
CA GLY A 169 -0.69 -5.89 -7.68
C GLY A 169 -0.08 -6.24 -6.33
N LEU A 170 0.17 -5.23 -5.49
CA LEU A 170 0.66 -5.39 -4.13
C LEU A 170 -0.50 -5.63 -3.16
N CYS A 171 -0.23 -5.70 -1.85
CA CYS A 171 -1.29 -5.77 -0.84
C CYS A 171 -0.90 -4.90 0.36
N PRO A 172 -1.68 -3.85 0.70
CA PRO A 172 -2.85 -3.32 -0.02
C PRO A 172 -2.51 -2.70 -1.40
N ASP A 173 -3.48 -2.69 -2.32
CA ASP A 173 -3.38 -2.15 -3.69
C ASP A 173 -4.78 -1.60 -4.12
N PRO A 174 -4.86 -0.46 -4.83
CA PRO A 174 -3.76 0.37 -5.32
C PRO A 174 -2.94 1.02 -4.20
N LEU A 175 -1.75 1.46 -4.55
CA LEU A 175 -0.96 2.37 -3.72
C LEU A 175 -1.34 3.83 -4.00
N GLY A 176 -0.99 4.71 -3.07
CA GLY A 176 -1.09 6.15 -3.25
C GLY A 176 -0.19 6.88 -2.27
N ALA A 177 0.00 8.18 -2.49
CA ALA A 177 0.74 9.03 -1.57
C ALA A 177 0.18 8.90 -0.14
N MET A 178 1.08 8.70 0.82
CA MET A 178 0.75 8.51 2.23
C MET A 178 0.41 9.87 2.84
N HIS A 179 -0.82 10.30 2.59
CA HIS A 179 -1.42 11.51 3.12
C HIS A 179 -2.82 11.21 3.63
N SER A 180 -3.20 11.81 4.75
CA SER A 180 -4.55 11.66 5.32
C SER A 180 -5.02 12.92 6.00
N PHE A 181 -6.33 13.11 5.99
CA PHE A 181 -7.02 14.23 6.61
C PHE A 181 -7.93 13.69 7.72
N GLY A 182 -8.07 14.46 8.81
CA GLY A 182 -8.95 14.16 9.94
C GLY A 182 -9.60 15.44 10.49
N ASP A 183 -10.68 15.32 11.24
CA ASP A 183 -11.53 16.43 11.69
C ASP A 183 -11.13 17.07 13.03
N GLY A 184 -9.93 16.77 13.56
CA GLY A 184 -9.47 17.38 14.82
C GLY A 184 -10.26 16.97 16.05
N GLY A 185 -11.21 16.03 15.94
CA GLY A 185 -11.29 15.01 16.98
C GLY A 185 -9.88 14.49 17.11
N ASN A 186 -9.29 14.56 18.29
CA ASN A 186 -7.87 14.29 18.56
C ASN A 186 -7.52 12.80 18.41
N ASP A 187 -8.12 12.21 17.41
CA ASP A 187 -8.68 10.90 17.44
C ASP A 187 -8.49 10.25 16.08
N CYS A 188 -7.21 10.00 15.87
CA CYS A 188 -6.85 8.61 15.77
C CYS A 188 -7.24 7.76 17.03
N THR A 189 -8.30 8.05 17.82
CA THR A 189 -9.09 6.99 18.42
C THR A 189 -9.56 6.24 17.21
N LEU A 190 -8.81 5.17 16.97
CA LEU A 190 -9.38 3.87 16.73
C LEU A 190 -10.86 3.90 17.16
N PRO A 191 -11.81 3.54 16.27
CA PRO A 191 -13.24 3.55 16.60
C PRO A 191 -13.44 3.05 18.03
N PRO A 192 -14.32 3.70 18.83
CA PRO A 192 -14.35 3.63 20.28
C PRO A 192 -13.97 2.24 20.74
N GLU A 193 -12.84 2.15 21.44
CA GLU A 193 -12.21 0.87 21.72
C GLU A 193 -13.22 -0.05 22.42
N ILE A 194 -13.42 -1.24 21.85
CA ILE A 194 -14.27 -2.27 22.42
C ILE A 194 -13.83 -2.50 23.87
N PRO A 195 -14.64 -2.23 24.90
CA PRO A 195 -14.19 -2.40 26.27
C PRO A 195 -13.71 -3.84 26.53
N CYS A 196 -12.66 -4.02 27.35
CA CYS A 196 -12.17 -5.37 27.66
C CYS A 196 -13.25 -6.29 28.23
N ASP A 197 -14.16 -5.74 29.03
CA ASP A 197 -15.29 -6.46 29.62
C ASP A 197 -16.28 -6.97 28.55
N ASP A 198 -16.30 -6.36 27.36
CA ASP A 198 -17.10 -6.79 26.23
C ASP A 198 -16.42 -7.89 25.40
N VAL A 199 -15.13 -8.18 25.64
CA VAL A 199 -14.44 -9.32 25.02
C VAL A 199 -14.54 -10.56 25.91
N LYS A 200 -15.60 -11.34 25.72
CA LYS A 200 -15.86 -12.58 26.46
C LYS A 200 -14.76 -13.63 26.34
N LYS A 201 -14.07 -13.72 25.19
CA LYS A 201 -13.14 -14.81 24.92
C LYS A 201 -12.14 -14.51 23.81
N PHE A 202 -10.87 -14.70 24.10
CA PHE A 202 -9.80 -14.76 23.11
C PHE A 202 -9.16 -16.15 23.03
N LYS A 203 -9.13 -16.75 21.84
CA LYS A 203 -8.48 -18.05 21.58
C LYS A 203 -7.65 -17.99 20.30
N ALA A 204 -6.43 -18.51 20.40
CA ALA A 204 -5.60 -18.80 19.25
C ALA A 204 -5.13 -20.26 19.32
N ASN A 205 -5.18 -20.96 18.19
CA ASN A 205 -4.69 -22.33 18.10
C ASN A 205 -4.18 -22.62 16.68
N CYS A 206 -3.09 -23.38 16.58
CA CYS A 206 -2.56 -23.83 15.31
C CYS A 206 -2.65 -25.35 15.21
N ARG A 207 -3.15 -25.85 14.08
CA ARG A 207 -3.26 -27.29 13.86
C ARG A 207 -1.92 -27.82 13.35
N GLN A 208 -1.29 -28.69 14.14
CA GLN A 208 0.09 -29.17 13.92
C GLN A 208 0.31 -29.92 12.60
N ASP A 209 -0.74 -30.46 11.98
CA ASP A 209 -0.69 -31.24 10.74
C ASP A 209 -0.90 -30.41 9.46
N SER A 210 -1.13 -29.11 9.60
CA SER A 210 -1.50 -28.25 8.47
C SER A 210 -0.98 -26.82 8.58
N GLY A 211 -0.30 -26.46 9.68
CA GLY A 211 0.06 -25.07 9.95
C GLY A 211 -1.17 -24.16 9.93
N LYS A 212 -2.35 -24.70 10.27
CA LYS A 212 -3.61 -23.98 10.18
C LYS A 212 -3.80 -23.13 11.43
N LEU A 213 -3.44 -21.85 11.36
CA LEU A 213 -3.66 -20.88 12.42
C LEU A 213 -5.13 -20.48 12.44
N LYS A 214 -5.74 -20.57 13.63
CA LYS A 214 -7.11 -20.12 13.89
C LYS A 214 -7.09 -19.15 15.06
N ILE A 215 -7.63 -17.96 14.83
CA ILE A 215 -7.83 -16.93 15.84
C ILE A 215 -9.34 -16.71 15.98
N LEU A 216 -9.82 -16.69 17.21
CA LEU A 216 -11.22 -16.49 17.56
C LEU A 216 -11.32 -15.47 18.68
N VAL A 217 -12.02 -14.38 18.42
CA VAL A 217 -12.45 -13.41 19.43
C VAL A 217 -13.97 -13.52 19.52
N VAL A 218 -14.51 -13.59 20.74
CA VAL A 218 -15.95 -13.63 20.99
C VAL A 218 -16.30 -12.50 21.92
N MET A 219 -17.28 -11.70 21.52
CA MET A 219 -17.85 -10.61 22.29
C MET A 219 -18.90 -11.12 23.28
N THR A 220 -19.21 -10.33 24.29
CA THR A 220 -20.29 -10.60 25.26
C THR A 220 -21.65 -10.57 24.60
N ASP A 221 -21.88 -9.63 23.68
CA ASP A 221 -23.12 -9.43 22.94
C ASP A 221 -22.87 -8.94 21.49
N GLU A 222 -23.93 -8.53 20.79
CA GLU A 222 -23.91 -8.14 19.36
C GLU A 222 -23.75 -6.63 19.12
N ARG A 223 -23.60 -5.80 20.17
CA ARG A 223 -23.48 -4.34 20.03
C ARG A 223 -22.26 -3.90 19.20
N HIS A 224 -21.23 -4.75 19.16
CA HIS A 224 -19.99 -4.52 18.42
C HIS A 224 -19.99 -5.11 17.00
N ASP A 225 -21.13 -5.55 16.47
CA ASP A 225 -21.22 -6.03 15.08
C ASP A 225 -20.79 -4.92 14.09
N GLY A 226 -19.89 -5.25 13.17
CA GLY A 226 -19.32 -4.29 12.22
C GLY A 226 -18.10 -3.51 12.74
N GLU A 227 -17.75 -3.62 14.02
CA GLU A 227 -16.51 -3.03 14.56
C GLU A 227 -15.28 -3.86 14.21
N ILE A 228 -14.08 -3.30 14.43
CA ILE A 228 -12.79 -3.92 14.07
C ILE A 228 -12.02 -4.31 15.34
N VAL A 229 -11.55 -5.55 15.36
CA VAL A 229 -10.58 -6.07 16.33
C VAL A 229 -9.22 -6.24 15.65
N SER A 230 -8.16 -5.73 16.28
CA SER A 230 -6.79 -5.86 15.77
C SER A 230 -6.05 -6.95 16.54
N VAL A 231 -5.37 -7.85 15.83
CA VAL A 231 -4.58 -8.96 16.40
C VAL A 231 -3.20 -8.98 15.77
N ALA A 232 -2.16 -9.12 16.59
CA ALA A 232 -0.81 -9.42 16.14
C ALA A 232 -0.57 -10.92 16.14
N ALA A 233 0.09 -11.43 15.11
CA ALA A 233 0.61 -12.79 15.02
C ALA A 233 2.10 -12.72 14.73
N GLY A 234 2.93 -12.62 15.79
CA GLY A 234 4.34 -12.26 15.65
C GLY A 234 4.50 -10.86 15.05
N PRO A 235 5.24 -10.69 13.93
CA PRO A 235 5.41 -9.38 13.28
C PRO A 235 4.20 -8.96 12.43
N TYR A 236 3.24 -9.85 12.20
CA TYR A 236 2.10 -9.59 11.32
C TYR A 236 0.93 -8.99 12.10
N TRP A 237 0.22 -8.06 11.47
CA TRP A 237 -0.94 -7.37 12.04
C TRP A 237 -2.18 -7.71 11.22
N LEU A 238 -3.29 -7.97 11.91
CA LEU A 238 -4.55 -8.39 11.32
C LEU A 238 -5.69 -7.54 11.88
N ASP A 239 -6.36 -6.79 11.02
CA ASP A 239 -7.61 -6.10 11.35
C ASP A 239 -8.79 -6.99 10.93
N LEU A 240 -9.63 -7.35 11.89
CA LEU A 240 -10.66 -8.36 11.72
C LEU A 240 -12.03 -7.80 12.10
N LEU A 241 -12.96 -7.85 11.15
CA LEU A 241 -14.34 -7.40 11.34
C LEU A 241 -15.12 -8.34 12.27
N VAL A 242 -15.80 -7.77 13.26
CA VAL A 242 -16.76 -8.48 14.12
C VAL A 242 -18.02 -8.80 13.32
N ARG A 243 -18.49 -10.05 13.39
CA ARG A 243 -19.74 -10.52 12.78
C ARG A 243 -20.66 -11.12 13.84
N GLY A 244 -21.74 -10.42 14.18
CA GLY A 244 -22.55 -10.63 15.37
C GLY A 244 -21.68 -10.53 16.61
N GLN A 245 -21.48 -11.66 17.30
CA GLN A 245 -20.63 -11.72 18.50
C GLN A 245 -19.20 -12.22 18.22
N ARG A 246 -18.81 -12.45 16.96
CA ARG A 246 -17.61 -13.26 16.68
C ARG A 246 -16.71 -12.66 15.62
N VAL A 247 -15.42 -12.70 15.93
CA VAL A 247 -14.34 -12.52 14.98
C VAL A 247 -13.68 -13.86 14.76
N LYS A 248 -13.54 -14.31 13.52
CA LYS A 248 -12.91 -15.59 13.20
C LYS A 248 -11.96 -15.45 12.03
N TYR A 249 -10.68 -15.63 12.30
CA TYR A 249 -9.63 -15.69 11.30
C TYR A 249 -9.10 -17.12 11.19
N ILE A 250 -8.89 -17.57 9.96
CA ILE A 250 -8.31 -18.87 9.64
C ILE A 250 -7.35 -18.67 8.47
N ASP A 251 -6.12 -19.12 8.66
CA ASP A 251 -5.11 -19.17 7.62
C ASP A 251 -4.29 -20.46 7.71
N THR A 252 -3.64 -20.86 6.62
CA THR A 252 -2.87 -22.10 6.49
C THR A 252 -1.45 -21.82 6.04
N GLY A 253 -0.51 -22.70 6.40
CA GLY A 253 0.90 -22.53 6.02
C GLY A 253 1.74 -21.76 7.04
N TRP A 254 1.18 -21.48 8.23
CA TRP A 254 1.95 -20.92 9.34
C TRP A 254 2.95 -21.95 9.87
N ILE A 255 4.18 -21.51 10.12
CA ILE A 255 5.28 -22.31 10.64
C ILE A 255 5.98 -21.49 11.73
N GLY A 256 6.36 -22.14 12.83
CA GLY A 256 7.08 -21.52 13.94
C GLY A 256 6.23 -21.37 15.18
N GLU A 257 6.64 -20.47 16.07
CA GLU A 257 6.00 -20.26 17.37
C GLU A 257 5.54 -18.79 17.51
N PRO A 258 4.59 -18.33 16.66
CA PRO A 258 4.12 -16.95 16.78
C PRO A 258 3.42 -16.73 18.12
N GLN A 259 3.77 -15.63 18.77
CA GLN A 259 2.98 -15.08 19.86
C GLN A 259 1.79 -14.31 19.27
N ILE A 260 0.58 -14.69 19.68
CA ILE A 260 -0.66 -14.07 19.22
C ILE A 260 -1.18 -13.11 20.30
N THR A 261 -1.24 -11.84 19.97
CA THR A 261 -1.61 -10.76 20.91
C THR A 261 -2.85 -10.05 20.41
N LEU A 262 -3.86 -9.91 21.26
CA LEU A 262 -5.00 -9.03 20.98
C LEU A 262 -4.51 -7.60 21.16
N ILE A 263 -4.34 -6.88 20.05
CA ILE A 263 -3.88 -5.49 20.07
C ILE A 263 -5.06 -4.57 20.32
N ARG A 264 -6.25 -4.87 19.79
CA ARG A 264 -7.42 -4.03 20.03
C ARG A 264 -8.65 -4.88 20.33
N PRO A 265 -9.23 -4.77 21.52
CA PRO A 265 -8.80 -3.89 22.61
C PRO A 265 -7.48 -4.33 23.29
N GLU A 266 -6.69 -3.35 23.71
CA GLU A 266 -5.36 -3.54 24.30
C GLU A 266 -5.45 -4.24 25.66
N GLU A 267 -4.46 -5.09 25.96
CA GLU A 267 -4.25 -5.72 27.28
C GLU A 267 -5.41 -6.56 27.87
N CYS A 268 -6.53 -6.77 27.16
CA CYS A 268 -7.66 -7.53 27.70
C CYS A 268 -7.36 -9.01 27.94
N PHE A 269 -6.39 -9.57 27.23
CA PHE A 269 -5.94 -10.95 27.40
C PHE A 269 -4.42 -11.02 27.30
N ALA A 270 -3.82 -11.83 28.18
CA ALA A 270 -2.42 -12.19 28.04
C ALA A 270 -2.14 -12.83 26.67
N PRO A 271 -1.00 -12.51 26.02
CA PRO A 271 -0.59 -13.10 24.75
C PRO A 271 -0.67 -14.64 24.76
N LYS A 272 -0.96 -15.22 23.59
CA LYS A 272 -1.06 -16.67 23.40
C LYS A 272 0.11 -17.16 22.56
N ASP A 273 1.00 -17.94 23.16
CA ASP A 273 2.03 -18.64 22.41
C ASP A 273 1.39 -19.82 21.67
N VAL A 274 1.57 -19.83 20.35
CA VAL A 274 0.97 -20.84 19.48
C VAL A 274 2.07 -21.56 18.72
N VAL A 275 2.19 -22.87 18.90
CA VAL A 275 3.15 -23.70 18.17
C VAL A 275 2.54 -24.19 16.86
N CYS A 276 2.98 -23.62 15.75
CA CYS A 276 2.68 -24.07 14.39
C CYS A 276 3.78 -24.98 13.86
N LYS A 277 3.53 -26.29 13.86
CA LYS A 277 4.44 -27.24 13.20
C LYS A 277 4.07 -27.33 11.71
N ALA A 278 5.09 -27.23 10.87
CA ALA A 278 4.97 -27.76 9.51
C ALA A 278 4.82 -29.28 9.63
N ASP A 279 3.85 -29.83 8.92
CA ASP A 279 3.71 -31.28 8.85
C ASP A 279 4.94 -31.83 8.13
N ALA A 280 5.91 -32.38 8.89
CA ALA A 280 7.18 -32.87 8.34
C ALA A 280 6.97 -33.96 7.27
N GLY A 281 5.78 -34.56 7.20
CA GLY A 281 5.40 -35.57 6.22
C GLY A 281 4.61 -35.07 5.01
N LYS A 282 4.15 -33.80 4.98
CA LYS A 282 3.46 -33.24 3.80
C LYS A 282 4.45 -32.38 3.01
N LYS A 283 4.65 -32.79 1.76
CA LYS A 283 5.57 -32.19 0.78
C LYS A 283 5.61 -30.66 0.89
N LYS A 284 6.79 -30.11 1.17
CA LYS A 284 7.05 -28.69 0.95
C LYS A 284 6.84 -28.42 -0.54
N CYS A 285 5.84 -27.63 -0.88
CA CYS A 285 5.91 -26.84 -2.09
C CYS A 285 6.78 -25.63 -1.73
N SER A 286 8.08 -25.72 -1.98
CA SER A 286 8.91 -24.52 -2.01
C SER A 286 8.62 -23.81 -3.32
N HIS A 287 8.16 -22.56 -3.23
CA HIS A 287 8.14 -21.67 -4.38
C HIS A 287 9.57 -21.19 -4.60
N GLU A 288 10.31 -21.89 -5.46
CA GLU A 288 11.51 -21.32 -6.04
C GLU A 288 11.05 -20.54 -7.28
N ILE A 289 11.03 -19.21 -7.17
CA ILE A 289 10.94 -18.36 -8.36
C ILE A 289 12.31 -18.44 -9.01
N THR A 290 12.54 -19.48 -9.81
CA THR A 290 13.69 -19.50 -10.72
C THR A 290 13.49 -18.33 -11.67
N GLY A 291 14.39 -17.36 -11.57
CA GLY A 291 14.30 -16.08 -12.28
C GLY A 291 13.97 -16.26 -13.76
N LEU A 292 13.21 -15.30 -14.28
CA LEU A 292 13.28 -14.93 -15.68
C LEU A 292 14.77 -14.75 -16.02
N ALA A 293 15.35 -15.76 -16.66
CA ALA A 293 16.61 -15.57 -17.35
C ALA A 293 16.32 -14.62 -18.51
N VAL A 294 16.55 -13.33 -18.28
CA VAL A 294 16.71 -12.37 -19.37
C VAL A 294 18.02 -12.76 -20.03
N ALA A 295 17.94 -13.51 -21.14
CA ALA A 295 19.08 -13.77 -21.97
C ALA A 295 19.48 -12.44 -22.62
N ASN A 296 20.48 -11.77 -22.05
CA ASN A 296 21.17 -10.67 -22.72
C ASN A 296 22.04 -11.24 -23.84
N ASN A 297 21.43 -11.53 -24.98
CA ASN A 297 22.17 -11.75 -26.22
C ASN A 297 22.28 -10.42 -26.96
N CYS A 298 23.22 -9.58 -26.54
CA CYS A 298 23.78 -8.55 -27.41
C CYS A 298 25.18 -9.02 -27.78
N ASP A 299 25.30 -9.65 -28.95
CA ASP A 299 26.61 -9.84 -29.57
C ASP A 299 27.10 -8.46 -30.05
N ASP A 300 28.26 -8.06 -29.52
CA ASP A 300 29.03 -6.89 -29.92
C ASP A 300 29.44 -7.00 -31.40
N GLY A 301 28.71 -6.34 -32.31
CA GLY A 301 29.10 -6.45 -33.71
C GLY A 301 28.25 -5.81 -34.80
N ALA A 302 27.51 -4.73 -34.57
CA ALA A 302 27.02 -3.92 -35.69
C ALA A 302 26.69 -2.48 -35.26
N ALA A 303 27.32 -1.51 -35.93
CA ALA A 303 26.96 -0.10 -35.85
C ALA A 303 25.61 0.13 -36.54
N GLY A 304 24.55 0.24 -35.76
CA GLY A 304 23.19 0.56 -36.22
C GLY A 304 22.22 0.41 -35.05
N GLY A 305 21.57 1.50 -34.66
CA GLY A 305 21.00 1.69 -33.31
C GLY A 305 20.00 0.62 -32.83
N CYS A 306 19.95 0.45 -31.51
CA CYS A 306 18.84 -0.19 -30.81
C CYS A 306 17.61 0.73 -30.87
N PRO A 307 16.52 0.36 -31.55
CA PRO A 307 15.23 0.98 -31.25
C PRO A 307 14.68 0.37 -29.95
N ASP A 308 13.91 1.19 -29.22
CA ASP A 308 13.14 0.81 -28.03
C ASP A 308 12.53 -0.59 -28.14
N ARG A 309 12.71 -1.42 -27.11
CA ARG A 309 11.98 -2.69 -26.98
C ARG A 309 11.38 -2.87 -25.61
N ARG A 310 10.05 -2.90 -25.62
CA ARG A 310 9.20 -3.64 -24.67
C ARG A 310 9.65 -5.12 -24.71
N GLY A 311 9.77 -5.75 -23.54
CA GLY A 311 10.10 -7.17 -23.46
C GLY A 311 8.93 -8.02 -23.95
N ASP A 312 9.16 -8.83 -24.98
CA ASP A 312 8.18 -9.79 -25.47
C ASP A 312 8.14 -11.04 -24.57
N VAL A 313 6.95 -11.43 -24.14
CA VAL A 313 6.70 -12.71 -23.46
C VAL A 313 6.50 -13.79 -24.52
N ILE A 314 7.37 -14.81 -24.55
CA ILE A 314 7.23 -15.96 -25.46
C ILE A 314 6.38 -17.05 -24.78
N CYS A 315 5.24 -17.39 -25.37
CA CYS A 315 4.44 -18.55 -24.96
C CYS A 315 5.13 -19.88 -25.35
N PRO A 316 5.43 -20.78 -24.38
CA PRO A 316 6.25 -21.96 -24.63
C PRO A 316 5.56 -23.07 -25.46
N GLU A 317 4.25 -23.00 -25.68
CA GLU A 317 3.53 -24.08 -26.38
C GLU A 317 3.33 -23.86 -27.89
N THR A 318 3.58 -22.66 -28.45
CA THR A 318 3.30 -22.40 -29.88
C THR A 318 4.47 -21.82 -30.67
N GLY A 319 5.54 -21.35 -30.04
CA GLY A 319 6.77 -20.91 -30.72
C GLY A 319 6.60 -19.77 -31.73
N LYS A 320 5.51 -18.99 -31.65
CA LYS A 320 5.29 -17.80 -32.49
C LYS A 320 5.28 -16.54 -31.64
N ALA A 321 5.92 -15.49 -32.17
CA ALA A 321 5.80 -14.13 -31.64
C ALA A 321 4.38 -13.60 -31.93
N CYS A 322 3.80 -12.89 -30.98
CA CYS A 322 2.52 -12.21 -31.14
C CYS A 322 2.75 -10.90 -31.89
N ASP A 323 2.34 -10.82 -33.15
CA ASP A 323 2.21 -9.53 -33.83
C ASP A 323 0.95 -8.81 -33.34
N GLY A 324 1.06 -7.48 -33.27
CA GLY A 324 0.16 -6.56 -32.56
C GLY A 324 -1.34 -6.76 -32.82
N ASP A 325 -2.10 -6.39 -31.78
CA ASP A 325 -3.57 -6.32 -31.70
C ASP A 325 -4.35 -7.59 -31.30
N GLY A 326 -3.69 -8.62 -30.75
CA GLY A 326 -4.34 -9.80 -30.18
C GLY A 326 -4.37 -9.82 -28.64
N ASP A 327 -5.58 -9.83 -28.07
CA ASP A 327 -5.85 -10.06 -26.64
C ASP A 327 -5.11 -11.31 -26.10
N CYS A 328 -4.15 -11.10 -25.19
CA CYS A 328 -3.42 -12.19 -24.55
C CYS A 328 -4.20 -12.70 -23.32
N THR A 329 -5.18 -13.58 -23.54
CA THR A 329 -5.72 -14.43 -22.47
C THR A 329 -4.84 -15.67 -22.29
N GLY A 330 -3.71 -15.49 -21.59
CA GLY A 330 -2.75 -16.56 -21.30
C GLY A 330 -2.84 -17.06 -19.85
N ARG A 331 -2.98 -18.38 -19.66
CA ARG A 331 -2.78 -19.03 -18.36
C ARG A 331 -1.27 -19.13 -18.08
N VAL A 332 -0.84 -18.69 -16.91
CA VAL A 332 0.54 -18.91 -16.44
C VAL A 332 0.61 -20.28 -15.78
N ASP A 333 1.35 -21.21 -16.40
CA ASP A 333 1.69 -22.48 -15.76
C ASP A 333 2.89 -22.26 -14.83
N VAL A 334 2.62 -22.30 -13.52
CA VAL A 334 3.69 -22.29 -12.51
C VAL A 334 4.23 -23.71 -12.36
N ALA A 335 5.48 -23.92 -12.75
CA ALA A 335 6.16 -25.19 -12.51
C ALA A 335 6.50 -25.32 -11.03
N ILE A 336 5.89 -26.29 -10.33
CA ILE A 336 6.21 -26.61 -8.95
C ILE A 336 7.14 -27.81 -8.94
N ALA A 337 8.39 -27.61 -8.54
CA ALA A 337 9.33 -28.70 -8.33
C ALA A 337 9.08 -29.33 -6.95
N CYS A 338 8.59 -30.58 -6.94
CA CYS A 338 8.47 -31.37 -5.71
C CYS A 338 9.55 -32.45 -5.74
N SER A 339 10.62 -32.28 -4.95
CA SER A 339 11.68 -33.28 -4.80
C SER A 339 11.53 -34.03 -3.48
N ASN A 340 11.60 -35.36 -3.55
CA ASN A 340 11.72 -36.26 -2.41
C ASN A 340 13.02 -37.05 -2.62
N ASP A 341 14.12 -36.57 -2.06
CA ASP A 341 15.40 -37.28 -2.03
C ASP A 341 16.10 -37.46 -3.41
N THR A 342 17.39 -37.81 -3.38
CA THR A 342 18.45 -37.66 -4.42
C THR A 342 18.26 -38.35 -5.79
N SER A 343 17.05 -38.51 -6.30
CA SER A 343 16.78 -38.95 -7.67
C SER A 343 15.90 -37.95 -8.41
N THR A 344 16.12 -37.85 -9.72
CA THR A 344 15.68 -36.79 -10.63
C THR A 344 14.29 -36.21 -10.29
N PRO A 345 14.15 -34.89 -10.05
CA PRO A 345 12.89 -34.29 -9.64
C PRO A 345 11.84 -34.46 -10.74
N LYS A 346 10.70 -35.08 -10.40
CA LYS A 346 9.54 -35.15 -11.29
C LYS A 346 8.82 -33.79 -11.26
N LYS A 347 8.92 -33.03 -12.35
CA LYS A 347 8.13 -31.80 -12.54
C LYS A 347 6.64 -32.16 -12.56
N LYS A 348 5.85 -31.56 -11.68
CA LYS A 348 4.39 -31.58 -11.78
C LYS A 348 3.91 -30.15 -12.01
N PHE A 349 3.13 -29.97 -13.06
CA PHE A 349 2.47 -28.70 -13.35
C PHE A 349 1.13 -28.70 -12.62
N CYS A 350 0.90 -27.69 -11.77
CA CYS A 350 -0.38 -27.50 -11.11
C CYS A 350 -1.11 -26.37 -11.81
N LYS A 351 -2.35 -26.65 -12.27
CA LYS A 351 -3.24 -25.63 -12.81
C LYS A 351 -3.78 -24.80 -11.65
N TYR A 352 -3.39 -23.54 -11.57
CA TYR A 352 -4.03 -22.59 -10.65
C TYR A 352 -5.30 -22.02 -11.32
N PRO A 353 -6.49 -22.12 -10.71
CA PRO A 353 -7.61 -21.31 -11.13
C PRO A 353 -7.33 -19.86 -10.72
N SER A 354 -7.31 -18.94 -11.69
CA SER A 354 -7.31 -17.49 -11.47
C SER A 354 -8.65 -17.07 -10.86
N LYS A 355 -8.88 -17.36 -9.58
CA LYS A 355 -10.05 -16.89 -8.85
C LYS A 355 -9.62 -15.87 -7.81
N ARG A 356 -9.49 -14.62 -8.25
CA ARG A 356 -9.89 -13.37 -7.57
C ARG A 356 -9.53 -12.10 -8.36
N LEU A 357 -9.68 -12.13 -9.69
CA LEU A 357 -10.06 -10.93 -10.43
C LEU A 357 -11.54 -11.12 -10.73
N ALA A 358 -12.39 -10.49 -9.93
CA ALA A 358 -13.79 -10.38 -10.26
C ALA A 358 -13.95 -9.14 -11.14
N CYS A 359 -14.32 -9.35 -12.40
CA CYS A 359 -15.31 -8.52 -13.06
C CYS A 359 -16.32 -9.50 -13.68
N ASP A 360 -17.54 -9.49 -13.17
CA ASP A 360 -18.71 -10.03 -13.85
C ASP A 360 -19.14 -9.02 -14.93
N CYS A 361 -19.47 -9.50 -16.13
CA CYS A 361 -20.55 -8.97 -16.96
C CYS A 361 -21.12 -10.11 -17.85
N ASP A 362 -22.42 -10.35 -17.66
CA ASP A 362 -23.39 -11.27 -18.29
C ASP A 362 -23.14 -12.80 -18.33
#